data_AF-A0A7L3FKV1-F1
#
_entry.id   AF-A0A7L3FKV1-F1
#
_cell.length_a   1.000
_cell.length_b   1.000
_cell.length_c   1.000
_cell.angle_alpha   90.00
_cell.angle_beta   90.00
_cell.angle_gamma   90.00
#
_symmetry.space_group_name_H-M   'P 1'
#
loop_
_entity.id
_entity.type
_entity.pdbx_description
1 polymer ?
#
loop_
_entity_poly.entity_id
_entity_poly.type
_entity_poly.pdbx_seq_one_letter_code
_entity_poly.pdbx_strand_id
1 'polypeptide(L)'
;LSPGAKMGCFTFIKVMMILFNLAIFLSGGTLLGVGIWATVDQKSFLDIFGTLSSSILHVVNVSYFLIAVGAILLVIGFLGCYGAQKESKCLLMMFFSVVLIIFIAEIAAAVVALVYTGLAEMLLTNLVTPLLKEKYGVDDRLTHNWNVTMREVHCCGLNNYTDFTNSTWYHKYNTYPEPCWVRGSPALSHPHLHGLLLQGCFNQILEEIRTNSGVVGGVAAGIAALEIAAMAVSMYLYCHLDQK
;
A
#
# COMPACT_ATOMS: atom_id res chain seq x y z
N LEU A 1 29.99 -11.23 31.54
CA LEU A 1 28.74 -12.01 31.68
C LEU A 1 29.06 -13.46 31.99
N SER A 2 28.46 -14.02 33.06
CA SER A 2 28.58 -15.44 33.43
C SER A 2 28.10 -16.36 32.28
N PRO A 3 28.75 -17.52 32.03
CA PRO A 3 28.38 -18.45 30.96
C PRO A 3 26.91 -18.91 31.02
N GLY A 4 26.32 -19.01 32.22
CA GLY A 4 24.89 -19.33 32.38
C GLY A 4 23.94 -18.23 31.89
N ALA A 5 24.32 -16.96 32.05
CA ALA A 5 23.54 -15.82 31.55
C ALA A 5 23.62 -15.69 30.01
N LYS A 6 24.73 -16.10 29.40
CA LYS A 6 24.91 -16.11 27.94
C LYS A 6 24.00 -17.14 27.26
N MET A 7 23.87 -18.34 27.84
CA MET A 7 22.99 -19.39 27.33
C MET A 7 21.51 -19.00 27.41
N GLY A 8 21.07 -18.41 28.54
CA GLY A 8 19.68 -17.97 28.70
C GLY A 8 19.27 -16.83 27.75
N CYS A 9 20.16 -15.86 27.53
CA CYS A 9 19.92 -14.73 26.61
C CYS A 9 19.77 -15.22 25.15
N PHE A 10 20.65 -16.11 24.70
CA PHE A 10 20.56 -16.70 23.35
C PHE A 10 19.23 -17.43 23.13
N THR A 11 18.83 -18.29 24.08
CA THR A 11 17.54 -19.00 24.00
C THR A 11 16.36 -18.03 23.98
N PHE A 12 16.38 -16.99 24.81
CA PHE A 12 15.31 -15.98 24.83
C PHE A 12 15.16 -15.26 23.49
N ILE A 13 16.27 -14.74 22.94
CA ILE A 13 16.28 -14.03 21.65
C ILE A 13 15.80 -14.96 20.52
N LYS A 14 16.28 -16.21 20.50
CA LYS A 14 15.85 -17.22 19.53
C LYS A 14 14.35 -17.49 19.59
N VAL A 15 13.79 -17.68 20.79
CA VAL A 15 12.35 -17.92 20.98
C VAL A 15 11.53 -16.71 20.54
N MET A 16 11.95 -15.49 20.92
CA MET A 16 11.26 -14.26 20.49
C MET A 16 11.28 -14.11 18.96
N MET A 17 12.42 -14.38 18.31
CA MET A 17 12.52 -14.36 16.84
C MET A 17 11.55 -15.34 16.20
N ILE A 18 11.45 -16.58 16.72
CA ILE A 18 10.52 -17.59 16.21
C ILE A 18 9.07 -17.13 16.38
N LEU A 19 8.70 -16.64 17.57
CA LEU A 19 7.32 -16.21 17.82
C LEU A 19 6.89 -15.03 16.93
N PHE A 20 7.76 -14.03 16.77
CA PHE A 20 7.47 -12.87 15.93
C PHE A 20 7.36 -13.24 14.44
N ASN A 21 8.30 -14.05 13.94
CA ASN A 21 8.24 -14.52 12.55
C ASN A 21 7.06 -15.48 12.31
N LEU A 22 6.61 -16.20 13.33
CA LEU A 22 5.44 -17.07 13.22
C LEU A 22 4.16 -16.22 13.12
N ALA A 23 4.06 -15.14 13.90
CA ALA A 23 2.97 -14.18 13.75
C ALA A 23 2.96 -13.56 12.34
N ILE A 24 4.12 -13.19 11.79
CA ILE A 24 4.25 -12.70 10.41
C ILE A 24 3.84 -13.75 9.38
N PHE A 25 4.24 -15.01 9.59
CA PHE A 25 3.86 -16.11 8.70
C PHE A 25 2.34 -16.32 8.67
N LEU A 26 1.70 -16.33 9.85
CA LEU A 26 0.26 -16.50 9.98
C LEU A 26 -0.52 -15.31 9.43
N SER A 27 -0.05 -14.08 9.67
CA SER A 27 -0.67 -12.88 9.09
C SER A 27 -0.51 -12.85 7.57
N GLY A 28 0.67 -13.21 7.04
CA GLY A 28 0.92 -13.36 5.61
C GLY A 28 0.00 -14.39 4.95
N GLY A 29 -0.16 -15.56 5.57
CA GLY A 29 -1.11 -16.58 5.12
C GLY A 29 -2.56 -16.12 5.13
N THR A 30 -2.95 -15.34 6.14
CA THR A 30 -4.29 -14.75 6.23
C THR A 30 -4.50 -13.72 5.12
N LEU A 31 -3.57 -12.79 4.91
CA LEU A 31 -3.64 -11.78 3.85
C LEU A 31 -3.67 -12.42 2.46
N LEU A 32 -2.84 -13.44 2.24
CA LEU A 32 -2.82 -14.19 0.98
C LEU A 32 -4.16 -14.92 0.75
N GLY A 33 -4.68 -15.60 1.78
CA GLY A 33 -5.97 -16.29 1.70
C GLY A 33 -7.13 -15.33 1.42
N VAL A 34 -7.18 -14.20 2.12
CA VAL A 34 -8.17 -13.15 1.89
C VAL A 34 -8.04 -12.58 0.48
N GLY A 35 -6.83 -12.27 0.02
CA GLY A 35 -6.62 -11.75 -1.33
C GLY A 35 -7.02 -12.75 -2.43
N ILE A 36 -6.70 -14.04 -2.28
CA ILE A 36 -7.15 -15.08 -3.22
C ILE A 36 -8.67 -15.20 -3.19
N TRP A 37 -9.28 -15.29 -2.01
CA TRP A 37 -10.74 -15.40 -1.87
C TRP A 37 -11.46 -14.23 -2.53
N ALA A 38 -10.98 -13.01 -2.27
CA ALA A 38 -11.52 -11.78 -2.81
C ALA A 38 -11.33 -11.66 -4.34
N THR A 39 -10.32 -12.33 -4.91
CA THR A 39 -10.10 -12.41 -6.36
C THR A 39 -10.97 -13.47 -7.04
N VAL A 40 -11.16 -14.63 -6.39
CA VAL A 40 -11.83 -15.81 -6.99
C VAL A 40 -13.34 -15.77 -6.80
N ASP A 41 -13.81 -15.35 -5.62
CA ASP A 41 -15.23 -15.29 -5.27
C ASP A 41 -15.59 -13.89 -4.73
N GLN A 42 -15.56 -12.96 -5.67
CA GLN A 42 -15.81 -11.55 -5.43
C GLN A 42 -17.20 -11.30 -4.85
N LYS A 43 -18.22 -12.06 -5.29
CA LYS A 43 -19.60 -11.89 -4.84
C LYS A 43 -19.76 -12.27 -3.37
N SER A 44 -19.30 -13.46 -2.97
CA SER A 44 -19.38 -13.89 -1.57
C SER A 44 -18.54 -13.00 -0.64
N PHE A 45 -17.38 -12.52 -1.13
CA PHE A 45 -16.56 -11.58 -0.36
C PHE A 45 -17.32 -10.26 -0.09
N LEU A 46 -18.04 -9.74 -1.09
CA LEU A 46 -18.85 -8.52 -0.93
C LEU A 46 -20.15 -8.75 -0.17
N ASP A 47 -20.74 -9.93 -0.20
CA ASP A 47 -21.93 -10.19 0.61
C ASP A 47 -21.59 -10.13 2.13
N ILE A 48 -20.34 -10.43 2.49
CA ILE A 48 -19.85 -10.41 3.88
C ILE A 48 -19.26 -9.05 4.26
N PHE A 49 -18.48 -8.43 3.37
CA PHE A 49 -17.74 -7.18 3.64
C PHE A 49 -18.27 -5.96 2.88
N GLY A 50 -19.35 -6.09 2.10
CA GLY A 50 -19.89 -5.05 1.22
C GLY A 50 -20.53 -3.87 1.96
N THR A 51 -20.82 -4.00 3.26
CA THR A 51 -21.14 -2.86 4.11
C THR A 51 -19.94 -1.93 4.36
N LEU A 52 -18.71 -2.41 4.15
CA LEU A 52 -17.46 -1.64 4.20
C LEU A 52 -16.94 -1.25 2.80
N SER A 53 -17.46 -1.87 1.74
CA SER A 53 -16.97 -1.74 0.37
C SER A 53 -18.11 -1.37 -0.56
N SER A 54 -18.13 -0.14 -1.05
CA SER A 54 -19.20 0.37 -1.91
C SER A 54 -19.19 -0.21 -3.33
N SER A 55 -18.28 -1.12 -3.69
CA SER A 55 -18.33 -1.77 -5.00
C SER A 55 -17.37 -2.94 -5.22
N ILE A 56 -17.83 -3.79 -6.13
CA ILE A 56 -17.28 -5.08 -6.48
C ILE A 56 -15.81 -4.97 -6.90
N LEU A 57 -15.46 -3.94 -7.66
CA LEU A 57 -14.29 -3.98 -8.51
C LEU A 57 -13.00 -3.41 -7.89
N HIS A 58 -13.09 -2.60 -6.83
CA HIS A 58 -11.95 -2.24 -5.97
C HIS A 58 -11.29 -3.46 -5.35
N VAL A 59 -12.11 -4.47 -5.06
CA VAL A 59 -11.66 -5.72 -4.47
C VAL A 59 -10.54 -6.31 -5.32
N VAL A 60 -10.60 -6.29 -6.65
CA VAL A 60 -9.61 -6.99 -7.49
C VAL A 60 -8.20 -6.40 -7.41
N ASN A 61 -8.04 -5.08 -7.54
CA ASN A 61 -6.71 -4.46 -7.50
C ASN A 61 -6.10 -4.49 -6.10
N VAL A 62 -6.92 -4.21 -5.08
CA VAL A 62 -6.49 -4.32 -3.68
C VAL A 62 -6.17 -5.78 -3.33
N SER A 63 -6.92 -6.75 -3.87
CA SER A 63 -6.68 -8.18 -3.66
C SER A 63 -5.35 -8.64 -4.26
N TYR A 64 -4.99 -8.19 -5.46
CA TYR A 64 -3.68 -8.51 -6.01
C TYR A 64 -2.53 -7.94 -5.17
N PHE A 65 -2.72 -6.74 -4.60
CA PHE A 65 -1.76 -6.19 -3.64
C PHE A 65 -1.69 -7.03 -2.35
N LEU A 66 -2.84 -7.44 -1.79
CA LEU A 66 -2.90 -8.32 -0.63
C LEU A 66 -2.26 -9.69 -0.88
N ILE A 67 -2.44 -10.26 -2.09
CA ILE A 67 -1.78 -11.50 -2.52
C ILE A 67 -0.27 -11.30 -2.55
N ALA A 68 0.21 -10.23 -3.19
CA ALA A 68 1.64 -9.96 -3.31
C ALA A 68 2.30 -9.75 -1.94
N VAL A 69 1.74 -8.87 -1.11
CA VAL A 69 2.25 -8.59 0.24
C VAL A 69 2.13 -9.83 1.13
N GLY A 70 0.99 -10.53 1.09
CA GLY A 70 0.77 -11.76 1.85
C GLY A 70 1.77 -12.86 1.51
N ALA A 71 2.06 -13.05 0.22
CA ALA A 71 3.07 -14.01 -0.24
C ALA A 71 4.48 -13.64 0.24
N ILE A 72 4.86 -12.37 0.15
CA ILE A 72 6.16 -11.88 0.64
C ILE A 72 6.29 -12.12 2.16
N LEU A 73 5.28 -11.73 2.95
CA LEU A 73 5.27 -11.94 4.39
C LEU A 73 5.32 -13.42 4.77
N LEU A 74 4.63 -14.28 4.02
CA LEU A 74 4.65 -15.73 4.24
C LEU A 74 6.05 -16.30 4.01
N VAL A 75 6.73 -15.90 2.93
CA VAL A 75 8.11 -16.35 2.65
C VAL A 75 9.08 -15.84 3.73
N ILE A 76 9.01 -14.56 4.10
CA ILE A 76 9.89 -13.97 5.12
C ILE A 76 9.67 -14.63 6.49
N GLY A 77 8.41 -14.79 6.90
CA GLY A 77 8.05 -15.44 8.15
C GLY A 77 8.52 -16.90 8.20
N PHE A 78 8.41 -17.64 7.08
CA PHE A 78 8.93 -19.00 6.97
C PHE A 78 10.46 -19.04 7.12
N LEU A 79 11.19 -18.19 6.38
CA LEU A 79 12.65 -18.13 6.46
C LEU A 79 13.13 -17.77 7.87
N GLY A 80 12.49 -16.79 8.52
CA GLY A 80 12.82 -16.37 9.88
C GLY A 80 12.56 -17.46 10.91
N CYS A 81 11.38 -18.10 10.88
CA CYS A 81 11.04 -19.19 11.80
C CYS A 81 11.95 -20.41 11.61
N TYR A 82 12.04 -20.89 10.37
CA TYR A 82 12.72 -22.13 10.05
C TYR A 82 14.24 -21.96 10.17
N GLY A 83 14.77 -20.79 9.80
CA GLY A 83 16.18 -20.44 9.98
C GLY A 83 16.60 -20.41 11.45
N ALA A 84 15.79 -19.77 12.31
CA ALA A 84 16.04 -19.78 13.75
C ALA A 84 15.88 -21.19 14.35
N GLN A 85 14.81 -21.92 14.02
CA GLN A 85 14.56 -23.25 14.57
C GLN A 85 15.65 -24.26 14.19
N LYS A 86 16.04 -24.32 12.91
CA LYS A 86 17.06 -25.24 12.40
C LYS A 86 18.49 -24.80 12.66
N GLU A 87 18.70 -23.63 13.26
CA GLU A 87 20.03 -23.07 13.47
C GLU A 87 20.85 -23.06 12.16
N SER A 88 20.18 -22.78 11.03
CA SER A 88 20.81 -22.84 9.71
C SER A 88 21.31 -21.46 9.31
N LYS A 89 22.64 -21.31 9.25
CA LYS A 89 23.33 -20.09 8.81
C LYS A 89 22.82 -19.60 7.45
N CYS A 90 22.60 -20.51 6.50
CA CYS A 90 22.14 -20.15 5.16
C CYS A 90 20.73 -19.53 5.17
N LEU A 91 19.77 -20.14 5.88
CA LEU A 91 18.40 -19.61 5.99
C LEU A 91 18.37 -18.26 6.70
N LEU A 92 19.20 -18.11 7.73
CA LEU A 92 19.31 -16.88 8.50
C LEU A 92 19.91 -15.73 7.68
N MET A 93 20.91 -16.03 6.84
CA MET A 93 21.46 -15.07 5.88
C MET A 93 20.46 -14.72 4.78
N MET A 94 19.70 -15.68 4.25
CA MET A 94 18.64 -15.37 3.29
C MET A 94 17.56 -14.46 3.89
N PHE A 95 17.13 -14.75 5.12
CA PHE A 95 16.21 -13.86 5.85
C PHE A 95 16.80 -12.45 5.99
N PHE A 96 18.05 -12.32 6.43
CA PHE A 96 18.74 -11.03 6.54
C PHE A 96 18.78 -10.29 5.20
N SER A 97 19.18 -10.97 4.12
CA SER A 97 19.29 -10.37 2.78
C SER A 97 17.94 -9.88 2.25
N VAL A 98 16.87 -10.65 2.44
CA VAL A 98 15.52 -10.23 2.00
C VAL A 98 15.05 -9.00 2.77
N VAL A 99 15.19 -9.00 4.11
CA VAL A 99 14.81 -7.84 4.93
C VAL A 99 15.66 -6.62 4.58
N LEU A 100 16.96 -6.77 4.31
CA LEU A 100 17.82 -5.68 3.88
C LEU A 100 17.38 -5.07 2.54
N ILE A 101 16.98 -5.91 1.57
CA ILE A 101 16.49 -5.43 0.27
C ILE A 101 15.20 -4.62 0.46
N ILE A 102 14.29 -5.08 1.33
CA ILE A 102 13.05 -4.35 1.63
C ILE A 102 13.38 -3.01 2.29
N PHE A 103 14.23 -2.99 3.30
CA PHE A 103 14.67 -1.76 3.97
C PHE A 103 15.26 -0.73 2.99
N ILE A 104 16.11 -1.18 2.06
CA ILE A 104 16.67 -0.31 1.00
C ILE A 104 15.56 0.21 0.08
N ALA A 105 14.62 -0.66 -0.32
CA ALA A 105 13.49 -0.27 -1.15
C ALA A 105 12.56 0.74 -0.44
N GLU A 106 12.33 0.60 0.87
CA GLU A 106 11.57 1.54 1.68
C GLU A 106 12.23 2.91 1.75
N ILE A 107 13.55 2.96 2.00
CA ILE A 107 14.30 4.23 1.97
C ILE A 107 14.25 4.87 0.59
N ALA A 108 14.45 4.09 -0.47
CA ALA A 108 14.38 4.60 -1.84
C ALA A 108 12.98 5.16 -2.16
N ALA A 109 11.92 4.43 -1.80
CA ALA A 109 10.55 4.88 -1.96
C ALA A 109 10.27 6.17 -1.16
N ALA A 110 10.73 6.26 0.08
CA ALA A 110 10.59 7.46 0.91
C ALA A 110 11.31 8.66 0.30
N VAL A 111 12.53 8.49 -0.21
CA VAL A 111 13.28 9.56 -0.88
C VAL A 111 12.56 10.01 -2.15
N VAL A 112 12.08 9.06 -2.97
CA VAL A 112 11.31 9.39 -4.18
C VAL A 112 10.04 10.17 -3.83
N ALA A 113 9.29 9.71 -2.81
CA ALA A 113 8.07 10.35 -2.37
C ALA A 113 8.29 11.78 -1.81
N LEU A 114 9.38 12.01 -1.07
CA LEU A 114 9.65 13.30 -0.44
C LEU A 114 10.31 14.32 -1.38
N VAL A 115 11.28 13.88 -2.18
CA VAL A 115 12.13 14.78 -2.98
C VAL A 115 11.53 15.03 -4.37
N TYR A 116 10.90 14.03 -4.97
CA TYR A 116 10.49 14.06 -6.38
C TYR A 116 8.99 14.24 -6.56
N THR A 117 8.31 14.94 -5.64
CA THR A 117 6.87 15.22 -5.73
C THR A 117 6.47 15.86 -7.06
N GLY A 118 7.21 16.88 -7.52
CA GLY A 118 6.94 17.52 -8.82
C GLY A 118 7.22 16.63 -10.03
N LEU A 119 8.20 15.72 -9.95
CA LEU A 119 8.43 14.72 -11.00
C LEU A 119 7.29 13.68 -11.02
N ALA A 120 6.84 13.25 -9.85
CA ALA A 120 5.71 12.33 -9.70
C ALA A 120 4.43 12.96 -10.27
N GLU A 121 4.17 14.24 -9.99
CA GLU A 121 3.04 14.99 -10.56
C GLU A 121 3.11 14.98 -12.09
N MET A 122 4.28 15.29 -12.67
CA MET A 122 4.48 15.32 -14.11
C MET A 122 4.27 13.94 -14.75
N LEU A 123 4.86 12.90 -14.18
CA LEU A 123 4.75 11.53 -14.70
C LEU A 123 3.30 11.02 -14.60
N LEU A 124 2.65 11.23 -13.47
CA LEU A 124 1.25 10.85 -13.29
C LEU A 124 0.35 11.64 -14.22
N THR A 125 0.56 12.94 -14.40
CA THR A 125 -0.21 13.75 -15.35
C THR A 125 -0.09 13.22 -16.78
N ASN A 126 1.13 12.89 -17.21
CA ASN A 126 1.37 12.38 -18.56
C ASN A 126 0.79 10.97 -18.79
N LEU A 127 0.68 10.15 -17.74
CA LEU A 127 0.15 8.78 -17.85
C LEU A 127 -1.36 8.72 -17.64
N VAL A 128 -1.84 9.36 -16.58
CA VAL A 128 -3.20 9.20 -16.05
C VAL A 128 -4.19 10.14 -16.72
N THR A 129 -3.83 11.41 -17.00
CA THR A 129 -4.74 12.35 -17.67
C THR A 129 -5.21 11.84 -19.04
N PRO A 130 -4.35 11.32 -19.95
CA PRO A 130 -4.84 10.76 -21.21
C PRO A 130 -5.66 9.49 -21.00
N LEU A 131 -5.27 8.63 -20.05
CA LEU A 131 -6.03 7.44 -19.67
C LEU A 131 -7.45 7.79 -19.18
N LEU A 132 -7.58 8.82 -18.33
CA LEU A 132 -8.86 9.35 -17.88
C LEU A 132 -9.67 9.90 -19.05
N LYS A 133 -9.05 10.68 -19.94
CA LYS A 133 -9.75 11.25 -21.10
C LYS A 133 -10.35 10.19 -22.01
N GLU A 134 -9.61 9.11 -22.26
CA GLU A 134 -10.01 8.09 -23.23
C GLU A 134 -10.91 7.01 -22.60
N LYS A 135 -10.56 6.52 -21.41
CA LYS A 135 -11.17 5.32 -20.81
C LYS A 135 -12.24 5.60 -19.77
N TYR A 136 -12.30 6.80 -19.20
CA TYR A 136 -13.34 7.12 -18.21
C TYR A 136 -14.72 7.18 -18.89
N GLY A 137 -15.68 6.39 -18.39
CA GLY A 137 -16.99 6.15 -19.00
C GLY A 137 -17.06 5.03 -20.03
N VAL A 138 -15.91 4.43 -20.38
CA VAL A 138 -15.79 3.35 -21.36
C VAL A 138 -15.32 2.07 -20.69
N ASP A 139 -14.28 2.18 -19.87
CA ASP A 139 -13.79 1.11 -19.02
C ASP A 139 -14.46 1.24 -17.65
N ASP A 140 -15.39 0.33 -17.37
CA ASP A 140 -16.11 0.30 -16.08
C ASP A 140 -15.14 0.17 -14.91
N ARG A 141 -13.98 -0.50 -15.09
CA ARG A 141 -12.98 -0.69 -14.04
C ARG A 141 -12.32 0.61 -13.66
N LEU A 142 -11.82 1.31 -14.66
CA LEU A 142 -11.13 2.58 -14.48
C LEU A 142 -12.09 3.66 -13.96
N THR A 143 -13.30 3.72 -14.54
CA THR A 143 -14.35 4.68 -14.15
C THR A 143 -14.73 4.52 -12.69
N HIS A 144 -14.91 3.26 -12.28
CA HIS A 144 -15.29 2.94 -10.93
C HIS A 144 -14.20 3.30 -9.90
N ASN A 145 -12.95 2.88 -10.16
CA ASN A 145 -11.83 3.18 -9.27
C ASN A 145 -11.65 4.70 -9.06
N TRP A 146 -11.78 5.47 -10.14
CA TRP A 146 -11.72 6.92 -10.06
C TRP A 146 -12.92 7.54 -9.34
N ASN A 147 -14.12 6.97 -9.47
CA ASN A 147 -15.29 7.45 -8.73
C ASN A 147 -15.10 7.35 -7.22
N VAL A 148 -14.56 6.23 -6.73
CA VAL A 148 -14.29 6.07 -5.31
C VAL A 148 -13.17 6.99 -4.88
N THR A 149 -12.05 7.05 -5.60
CA THR A 149 -10.95 7.98 -5.27
C THR A 149 -11.47 9.41 -5.15
N MET A 150 -12.25 9.89 -6.13
CA MET A 150 -12.83 11.23 -6.11
C MET A 150 -13.81 11.45 -4.94
N ARG A 151 -14.57 10.43 -4.55
CA ARG A 151 -15.52 10.50 -3.42
C ARG A 151 -14.84 10.47 -2.06
N GLU A 152 -13.89 9.55 -1.85
CA GLU A 152 -13.21 9.34 -0.57
C GLU A 152 -12.21 10.46 -0.26
N VAL A 153 -11.49 10.93 -1.29
CA VAL A 153 -10.50 12.01 -1.16
C VAL A 153 -11.14 13.38 -1.38
N HIS A 154 -12.43 13.44 -1.72
CA HIS A 154 -13.17 14.70 -1.96
C HIS A 154 -12.50 15.61 -3.00
N CYS A 155 -12.07 15.03 -4.13
CA CYS A 155 -11.32 15.69 -5.20
C CYS A 155 -11.92 15.40 -6.58
N CYS A 156 -11.49 16.13 -7.61
CA CYS A 156 -11.97 15.91 -8.99
C CYS A 156 -10.83 15.89 -10.01
N GLY A 157 -10.79 14.81 -10.81
CA GLY A 157 -9.71 14.59 -11.77
C GLY A 157 -8.37 14.31 -11.09
N LEU A 158 -7.30 14.15 -11.86
CA LEU A 158 -5.97 14.02 -11.28
C LEU A 158 -5.46 15.39 -10.81
N ASN A 159 -5.50 16.37 -11.71
CA ASN A 159 -5.04 17.73 -11.49
C ASN A 159 -6.19 18.69 -11.22
N ASN A 160 -7.29 18.55 -11.99
CA ASN A 160 -8.54 19.29 -11.80
C ASN A 160 -9.66 18.70 -12.67
N TYR A 161 -10.88 19.21 -12.55
CA TYR A 161 -12.04 18.84 -13.37
C TYR A 161 -11.79 18.96 -14.88
N THR A 162 -10.87 19.84 -15.30
CA THR A 162 -10.49 20.04 -16.70
C THR A 162 -9.85 18.82 -17.34
N ASP A 163 -9.37 17.86 -16.55
CA ASP A 163 -8.89 16.57 -17.05
C ASP A 163 -10.00 15.82 -17.83
N PHE A 164 -11.27 16.06 -17.50
CA PHE A 164 -12.42 15.50 -18.22
C PHE A 164 -12.91 16.38 -19.38
N THR A 165 -12.37 17.57 -19.59
CA THR A 165 -12.73 18.41 -20.74
C THR A 165 -12.29 17.73 -22.04
N ASN A 166 -13.19 17.62 -23.01
CA ASN A 166 -13.01 16.86 -24.26
C ASN A 166 -12.67 15.37 -24.04
N SER A 167 -13.07 14.79 -22.91
CA SER A 167 -13.00 13.34 -22.68
C SER A 167 -14.14 12.60 -23.38
N THR A 168 -13.99 11.29 -23.54
CA THR A 168 -15.06 10.41 -24.06
C THR A 168 -16.35 10.54 -23.25
N TRP A 169 -16.24 10.72 -21.93
CA TRP A 169 -17.36 11.01 -21.04
C TRP A 169 -18.07 12.32 -21.38
N TYR A 170 -17.31 13.42 -21.49
CA TYR A 170 -17.87 14.74 -21.78
C TYR A 170 -18.56 14.78 -23.15
N HIS A 171 -17.97 14.15 -24.18
CA HIS A 171 -18.61 14.05 -25.49
C HIS A 171 -19.93 13.26 -25.48
N LYS A 172 -20.04 12.25 -24.60
CA LYS A 172 -21.23 11.40 -24.52
C LYS A 172 -22.36 12.01 -23.70
N TYR A 173 -22.05 12.64 -22.57
CA TYR A 173 -23.04 13.11 -21.61
C TYR A 173 -23.14 14.64 -21.50
N ASN A 174 -22.24 15.37 -22.16
CA ASN A 174 -22.15 16.84 -22.12
C ASN A 174 -22.14 17.41 -20.68
N THR A 175 -21.54 16.65 -19.75
CA THR A 175 -21.42 17.00 -18.34
C THR A 175 -20.18 16.35 -17.74
N TYR A 176 -19.71 16.87 -16.61
CA TYR A 176 -18.63 16.28 -15.83
C TYR A 176 -19.14 15.09 -15.00
N PRO A 177 -18.26 14.20 -14.54
CA PRO A 177 -18.70 13.05 -13.75
C PRO A 177 -19.36 13.45 -12.43
N GLU A 178 -20.31 12.64 -11.97
CA GLU A 178 -21.10 12.90 -10.76
C GLU A 178 -20.25 13.19 -9.50
N PRO A 179 -19.13 12.47 -9.20
CA PRO A 179 -18.29 12.79 -8.04
C PRO A 179 -17.68 14.20 -8.08
N CYS A 180 -17.56 14.78 -9.26
CA CYS A 180 -17.07 16.15 -9.45
C CYS A 180 -18.17 17.20 -9.25
N TRP A 181 -19.43 16.81 -9.05
CA TRP A 181 -20.52 17.75 -8.84
C TRP A 181 -20.50 18.27 -7.40
N VAL A 182 -20.55 19.59 -7.26
CA VAL A 182 -20.71 20.22 -5.94
C VAL A 182 -22.17 20.04 -5.50
N ARG A 183 -22.39 19.51 -4.29
CA ARG A 183 -23.73 19.39 -3.69
C ARG A 183 -24.42 20.77 -3.70
N GLY A 184 -25.50 20.89 -4.48
CA GLY A 184 -26.36 22.08 -4.49
C GLY A 184 -26.49 22.82 -5.82
N SER A 185 -25.77 22.43 -6.88
CA SER A 185 -25.90 23.08 -8.20
C SER A 185 -26.24 22.07 -9.29
N PRO A 186 -27.49 22.01 -9.78
CA PRO A 186 -27.79 21.29 -11.00
C PRO A 186 -27.22 22.09 -12.18
N ALA A 187 -26.49 21.41 -13.05
CA ALA A 187 -25.95 21.91 -14.31
C ALA A 187 -24.82 22.96 -14.21
N LEU A 188 -23.60 22.47 -14.43
CA LEU A 188 -22.50 23.27 -14.97
C LEU A 188 -22.88 23.71 -16.40
N SER A 189 -23.69 24.76 -16.51
CA SER A 189 -23.97 25.48 -17.78
C SER A 189 -23.40 26.89 -17.79
N HIS A 190 -22.66 27.31 -16.75
CA HIS A 190 -22.11 28.67 -16.68
C HIS A 190 -20.63 28.74 -16.23
N PRO A 191 -19.77 29.51 -16.93
CA PRO A 191 -18.32 29.57 -16.69
C PRO A 191 -17.89 30.39 -15.46
N HIS A 192 -18.82 30.89 -14.64
CA HIS A 192 -18.54 31.99 -13.70
C HIS A 192 -18.73 31.68 -12.21
N LEU A 193 -19.01 30.44 -11.80
CA LEU A 193 -19.08 30.10 -10.37
C LEU A 193 -17.73 29.55 -9.85
N HIS A 194 -16.72 30.43 -9.82
CA HIS A 194 -15.35 30.18 -9.37
C HIS A 194 -15.20 29.95 -7.83
N GLY A 195 -16.26 29.57 -7.12
CA GLY A 195 -16.33 29.64 -5.65
C GLY A 195 -16.06 28.34 -4.88
N LEU A 196 -16.01 27.17 -5.52
CA LEU A 196 -15.63 25.92 -4.84
C LEU A 196 -14.92 25.01 -5.85
N LEU A 197 -13.70 25.40 -6.23
CA LEU A 197 -12.81 24.60 -7.08
C LEU A 197 -12.51 23.28 -6.34
N LEU A 198 -13.11 22.16 -6.75
CA LEU A 198 -12.63 20.86 -6.26
C LEU A 198 -11.17 20.72 -6.70
N GLN A 199 -10.27 20.58 -5.73
CA GLN A 199 -8.86 20.40 -5.98
C GLN A 199 -8.63 19.05 -6.69
N GLY A 200 -7.59 18.97 -7.52
CA GLY A 200 -7.17 17.70 -8.11
C GLY A 200 -6.78 16.68 -7.06
N CYS A 201 -7.07 15.41 -7.33
CA CYS A 201 -6.77 14.33 -6.39
C CYS A 201 -5.29 14.22 -6.03
N PHE A 202 -4.38 14.55 -6.95
CA PHE A 202 -2.95 14.51 -6.65
C PHE A 202 -2.58 15.47 -5.50
N ASN A 203 -2.99 16.72 -5.59
CA ASN A 203 -2.69 17.73 -4.58
C ASN A 203 -3.45 17.48 -3.28
N GLN A 204 -4.69 16.98 -3.35
CA GLN A 204 -5.48 16.64 -2.18
C GLN A 204 -4.86 15.48 -1.38
N ILE A 205 -4.39 14.41 -2.04
CA ILE A 205 -3.68 13.30 -1.39
C ILE A 205 -2.40 13.79 -0.72
N LEU A 206 -1.62 14.65 -1.39
CA LEU A 206 -0.40 15.21 -0.80
C LEU A 206 -0.71 16.05 0.45
N GLU A 207 -1.79 16.82 0.43
CA GLU A 207 -2.20 17.63 1.57
C GLU A 207 -2.66 16.76 2.74
N GLU A 208 -3.38 15.66 2.47
CA GLU A 208 -3.73 14.68 3.51
C GLU A 208 -2.51 14.00 4.12
N ILE A 209 -1.52 13.63 3.30
CA ILE A 209 -0.24 13.05 3.77
C ILE A 209 0.52 14.08 4.62
N ARG A 210 0.56 15.36 4.22
CA ARG A 210 1.21 16.41 5.00
C ARG A 210 0.51 16.68 6.31
N THR A 211 -0.82 16.76 6.29
CA THR A 211 -1.66 16.98 7.47
C THR A 211 -1.49 15.84 8.47
N ASN A 212 -1.40 14.60 8.00
CA ASN A 212 -1.22 13.41 8.83
C ASN A 212 0.23 12.91 8.87
N SER A 213 1.20 13.76 8.55
CA SER A 213 2.60 13.38 8.40
C SER A 213 3.21 12.76 9.66
N GLY A 214 2.72 13.14 10.84
CA GLY A 214 3.13 12.53 12.11
C GLY A 214 2.74 11.04 12.21
N VAL A 215 1.53 10.68 11.79
CA VAL A 215 1.05 9.28 11.82
C VAL A 215 1.78 8.46 10.75
N VAL A 216 1.86 8.98 9.52
CA VAL A 216 2.54 8.31 8.41
C VAL A 216 4.02 8.10 8.72
N GLY A 217 4.69 9.14 9.21
CA GLY A 217 6.09 9.07 9.62
C GLY A 217 6.31 8.12 10.80
N GLY A 218 5.39 8.09 11.77
CA GLY A 218 5.45 7.16 12.91
C GLY A 218 5.33 5.69 12.48
N VAL A 219 4.41 5.38 11.56
CA VAL A 219 4.26 4.02 11.01
C VAL A 219 5.53 3.62 10.24
N ALA A 220 6.04 4.48 9.37
CA ALA A 220 7.26 4.21 8.59
C ALA A 220 8.49 4.00 9.51
N ALA A 221 8.66 4.85 10.52
CA ALA A 221 9.75 4.70 11.49
C ALA A 221 9.63 3.42 12.32
N GLY A 222 8.40 3.01 12.67
CA GLY A 222 8.14 1.76 13.37
C GLY A 222 8.51 0.53 12.53
N ILE A 223 8.15 0.51 11.25
CA ILE A 223 8.52 -0.57 10.32
C ILE A 223 10.05 -0.64 10.19
N ALA A 224 10.70 0.49 9.90
CA ALA A 224 12.16 0.58 9.80
C ALA A 224 12.87 0.06 11.07
N ALA A 225 12.37 0.42 12.26
CA ALA A 225 12.94 -0.04 13.52
C ALA A 225 12.78 -1.56 13.70
N LEU A 226 11.62 -2.13 13.33
CA LEU A 226 11.39 -3.57 13.38
C LEU A 226 12.30 -4.34 12.42
N GLU A 227 12.52 -3.83 11.21
CA GLU A 227 13.43 -4.43 10.23
C GLU A 227 14.88 -4.42 10.71
N ILE A 228 15.35 -3.29 11.25
CA ILE A 228 16.70 -3.17 11.83
C ILE A 228 16.87 -4.15 12.99
N ALA A 229 15.87 -4.24 13.88
CA ALA A 229 15.90 -5.18 14.99
C ALA A 229 15.95 -6.64 14.50
N ALA A 230 15.14 -6.99 13.49
CA ALA A 230 15.13 -8.33 12.90
C ALA A 230 16.48 -8.67 12.25
N MET A 231 17.08 -7.74 11.51
CA MET A 231 18.42 -7.89 10.92
C MET A 231 19.50 -8.06 12.00
N ALA A 232 19.47 -7.25 13.07
CA ALA A 232 20.41 -7.34 14.17
C ALA A 232 20.32 -8.69 14.90
N VAL A 233 19.10 -9.16 15.18
CA VAL A 233 18.85 -10.47 15.80
C VAL A 233 19.31 -11.61 14.89
N SER A 234 19.00 -11.54 13.60
CA SER A 234 19.47 -12.51 12.60
C SER A 234 20.99 -12.61 12.58
N MET A 235 21.69 -11.48 12.53
CA MET A 235 23.15 -11.44 12.52
C MET A 235 23.74 -11.93 13.85
N TYR A 236 23.12 -11.59 14.98
CA TYR A 236 23.53 -12.09 16.30
C TYR A 236 23.43 -13.62 16.38
N LEU A 237 22.32 -14.22 15.94
CA LEU A 237 22.18 -15.67 15.88
C LEU A 237 23.21 -16.27 14.91
N TYR A 238 23.45 -15.67 13.75
CA TYR A 238 24.44 -16.14 12.77
C TYR A 238 25.84 -16.23 13.40
N CYS A 239 26.30 -15.13 14.01
CA CYS A 239 27.62 -15.08 14.65
C CYS A 239 27.75 -16.08 15.80
N HIS A 240 26.69 -16.28 16.59
CA HIS A 240 26.71 -17.27 17.67
C HIS A 240 26.80 -18.71 17.14
N LEU A 241 26.12 -19.00 16.02
CA LEU A 241 26.22 -20.29 15.34
C LEU A 241 27.56 -20.49 14.63
N ASP A 242 28.30 -19.42 14.34
CA ASP A 242 29.64 -19.48 13.76
C ASP A 242 30.74 -19.77 14.78
N GLN A 243 30.48 -19.44 16.05
CA GLN A 243 31.38 -19.72 17.17
C GLN A 243 31.21 -21.13 17.76
N LYS A 244 30.13 -21.85 17.40
CA LYS A 244 29.93 -23.27 17.73
C LYS A 244 30.63 -24.17 16.72
#